data_AF-A0A814M256-F1
#
_entry.id   AF-A0A814M256-F1
#
_cell.length_a   1.000
_cell.length_b   1.000
_cell.length_c   1.000
_cell.angle_alpha   90.00
_cell.angle_beta   90.00
_cell.angle_gamma   90.00
#
_symmetry.space_group_name_H-M   'P 1'
#
loop_
_entity.id
_entity.type
_entity.pdbx_description
1 polymer ?
#
loop_
_entity_poly.entity_id
_entity_poly.type
_entity_poly.pdbx_seq_one_letter_code
_entity_poly.pdbx_strand_id
1 'polypeptide(L)'
;MASNNRQNSKMTDDGANVTSTPSHDTRQASSSIHVNNLSYDATEEQLYSSFCVCGDIKSVRIITDRLTGNSRGFAFVEFKNTTAVSDAIKLDGMRINGRPVKITVAQPRNSINDNRVVQNREEYQRNTPSRTRVVHCKKSQYDVYIGRPEYWGNPFVIGKDGDRSDVIRKYRAWIMKKPEMLERAKTELRGKVLACWCKPEACHGDVLAEIADND
;
A
#
# COMPACT_ATOMS: atom_id res chain seq x y z
N MET A 1 -64.28 40.60 4.03
CA MET A 1 -62.82 40.36 4.08
C MET A 1 -62.53 39.63 5.37
N ALA A 2 -61.64 38.63 5.30
CA ALA A 2 -61.12 37.76 6.36
C ALA A 2 -62.07 36.68 6.92
N SER A 3 -61.78 35.46 6.47
CA SER A 3 -62.33 34.17 6.88
C SER A 3 -61.47 33.52 7.99
N ASN A 4 -62.01 32.41 8.53
CA ASN A 4 -61.35 31.27 9.21
C ASN A 4 -61.16 31.44 10.73
N ASN A 5 -61.88 30.76 11.62
CA ASN A 5 -62.32 29.36 11.79
C ASN A 5 -61.23 28.38 12.31
N ARG A 6 -61.49 27.93 13.55
CA ARG A 6 -61.26 26.63 14.21
C ARG A 6 -59.84 26.12 14.55
N GLN A 7 -59.58 26.14 15.87
CA GLN A 7 -59.26 25.01 16.77
C GLN A 7 -58.46 23.81 16.19
N ASN A 8 -57.31 23.46 16.79
CA ASN A 8 -57.22 22.51 17.91
C ASN A 8 -55.75 22.09 18.22
N SER A 9 -55.37 22.23 19.49
CA SER A 9 -54.47 21.41 20.35
C SER A 9 -53.41 20.45 19.75
N LYS A 10 -52.16 20.53 20.26
CA LYS A 10 -51.57 19.66 21.31
C LYS A 10 -50.02 19.56 21.22
N MET A 11 -49.33 19.96 22.32
CA MET A 11 -48.10 19.40 22.99
C MET A 11 -47.08 18.61 22.15
N THR A 12 -45.74 18.66 22.26
CA THR A 12 -44.67 19.11 23.20
C THR A 12 -43.36 18.96 22.38
N ASP A 13 -42.27 19.68 22.61
CA ASP A 13 -41.15 19.28 23.48
C ASP A 13 -39.95 20.22 23.17
N ASP A 14 -39.11 20.40 24.18
CA ASP A 14 -38.00 21.33 24.27
C ASP A 14 -36.88 21.11 23.23
N GLY A 15 -36.38 22.19 22.63
CA GLY A 15 -35.28 22.14 21.67
C GLY A 15 -34.48 23.43 21.66
N ALA A 16 -33.65 23.60 22.69
CA ALA A 16 -32.77 24.74 22.87
C ALA A 16 -31.83 24.95 21.66
N ASN A 17 -31.89 26.16 21.12
CA ASN A 17 -30.96 26.75 20.18
C ASN A 17 -29.55 26.84 20.80
N VAL A 18 -28.64 25.96 20.42
CA VAL A 18 -27.22 26.04 20.82
C VAL A 18 -26.41 26.56 19.65
N THR A 19 -26.20 27.88 19.69
CA THR A 19 -25.20 28.65 18.96
C THR A 19 -23.89 27.86 18.82
N SER A 20 -23.54 27.51 17.59
CA SER A 20 -22.27 26.87 17.26
C SER A 20 -21.12 27.82 17.54
N THR A 21 -20.44 27.63 18.66
CA THR A 21 -19.14 28.25 18.94
C THR A 21 -18.05 27.59 18.09
N PRO A 22 -17.05 28.35 17.60
CA PRO A 22 -15.92 27.78 16.89
C PRO A 22 -15.04 27.05 17.90
N SER A 23 -14.96 25.73 17.78
CA SER A 23 -14.09 24.88 18.58
C SER A 23 -12.63 25.23 18.29
N HIS A 24 -12.02 25.96 19.22
CA HIS A 24 -10.60 26.23 19.27
C HIS A 24 -9.88 24.93 19.67
N ASP A 25 -9.55 24.14 18.66
CA ASP A 25 -8.75 22.93 18.75
C ASP A 25 -7.28 23.33 18.96
N THR A 26 -6.74 23.06 20.15
CA THR A 26 -5.34 23.33 20.53
C THR A 26 -4.41 22.40 19.76
N ARG A 27 -4.24 22.66 18.45
CA ARG A 27 -3.36 21.91 17.56
C ARG A 27 -1.92 22.21 17.93
N GLN A 28 -1.19 21.20 18.38
CA GLN A 28 0.27 21.20 18.30
C GLN A 28 0.69 21.67 16.89
N ALA A 29 1.49 22.73 16.83
CA ALA A 29 2.01 23.24 15.57
C ALA A 29 2.85 22.14 14.91
N SER A 30 2.35 21.54 13.82
CA SER A 30 3.09 20.54 13.06
C SER A 30 4.14 21.23 12.19
N SER A 31 5.37 20.72 12.18
CA SER A 31 6.42 21.16 11.24
C SER A 31 6.31 20.52 9.85
N SER A 32 5.15 19.96 9.50
CA SER A 32 4.97 19.20 8.26
C SER A 32 3.79 19.72 7.44
N ILE A 33 3.92 19.64 6.12
CA ILE A 33 2.85 19.90 5.14
C ILE A 33 2.41 18.61 4.47
N HIS A 34 1.14 18.58 4.08
CA HIS A 34 0.55 17.59 3.20
C HIS A 34 0.32 18.23 1.83
N VAL A 35 0.95 17.66 0.80
CA VAL A 35 0.90 18.13 -0.58
C VAL A 35 0.08 17.13 -1.40
N ASN A 36 -1.10 17.55 -1.84
CA ASN A 36 -2.07 16.73 -2.55
C ASN A 36 -2.21 17.18 -4.01
N ASN A 37 -2.85 16.35 -4.85
CA ASN A 37 -3.02 16.57 -6.29
C ASN A 37 -1.67 16.64 -7.06
N LEU A 38 -0.68 15.88 -6.60
CA LEU A 38 0.60 15.73 -7.31
C LEU A 38 0.42 14.90 -8.58
N SER A 39 1.30 15.13 -9.56
CA SER A 39 1.45 14.19 -10.67
C SER A 39 1.90 12.83 -10.14
N TYR A 40 1.43 11.75 -10.78
CA TYR A 40 1.87 10.40 -10.44
C TYR A 40 3.36 10.19 -10.71
N ASP A 41 3.93 10.97 -11.63
CA ASP A 41 5.36 10.98 -11.98
C ASP A 41 6.17 12.01 -11.18
N ALA A 42 5.57 12.66 -10.18
CA ALA A 42 6.31 13.58 -9.33
C ALA A 42 7.38 12.83 -8.52
N THR A 43 8.57 13.43 -8.39
CA THR A 43 9.67 12.83 -7.61
C THR A 43 9.95 13.60 -6.32
N GLU A 44 10.63 12.96 -5.39
CA GLU A 44 10.99 13.58 -4.11
C GLU A 44 11.96 14.76 -4.30
N GLU A 45 12.86 14.69 -5.29
CA GLU A 45 13.79 15.77 -5.64
C GLU A 45 13.06 17.02 -6.14
N GLN A 46 11.99 16.84 -6.90
CA GLN A 46 11.15 17.95 -7.38
C GLN A 46 10.43 18.65 -6.22
N LEU A 47 9.87 17.86 -5.29
CA LEU A 47 9.24 18.39 -4.08
C LEU A 47 10.26 19.10 -3.19
N TYR A 48 11.44 18.49 -3.01
CA TYR A 48 12.53 19.10 -2.24
C TYR A 48 12.91 20.47 -2.83
N SER A 49 13.16 20.52 -4.14
CA SER A 49 13.55 21.75 -4.85
C SER A 49 12.46 22.82 -4.81
N SER A 50 11.18 22.41 -4.80
CA SER A 50 10.04 23.34 -4.73
C SER A 50 9.86 23.97 -3.35
N PHE A 51 10.16 23.22 -2.28
CA PHE A 51 9.85 23.63 -0.91
C PHE A 51 11.08 24.02 -0.08
N CYS A 52 12.31 23.77 -0.55
CA CYS A 52 13.52 24.16 0.18
C CYS A 52 13.63 25.68 0.38
N VAL A 53 12.97 26.47 -0.49
CA VAL A 53 12.86 27.93 -0.37
C VAL A 53 12.04 28.37 0.84
N CYS A 54 11.14 27.53 1.36
CA CYS A 54 10.33 27.81 2.54
C CYS A 54 11.11 27.54 3.84
N GLY A 55 12.14 26.69 3.78
CA GLY A 55 13.01 26.37 4.90
C GLY A 55 13.66 25.00 4.77
N ASP A 56 14.52 24.69 5.74
CA ASP A 56 15.24 23.41 5.81
C ASP A 56 14.28 22.22 5.87
N ILE A 57 14.33 21.37 4.84
CA ILE A 57 13.56 20.13 4.78
C ILE A 57 14.31 19.03 5.54
N LYS A 58 13.60 18.38 6.47
CA LYS A 58 14.04 17.20 7.21
C LYS A 58 13.72 15.91 6.45
N SER A 59 12.52 15.79 5.87
CA SER A 59 12.14 14.63 5.07
C SER A 59 11.10 14.97 4.02
N VAL A 60 11.17 14.29 2.87
CA VAL A 60 10.12 14.26 1.84
C VAL A 60 9.66 12.81 1.71
N ARG A 61 8.36 12.58 1.55
CA ARG A 61 7.83 11.23 1.36
C ARG A 61 6.61 11.24 0.46
N ILE A 62 6.76 10.69 -0.74
CA ILE A 62 5.63 10.42 -1.63
C ILE A 62 4.93 9.15 -1.17
N ILE A 63 3.59 9.18 -1.08
CA ILE A 63 2.83 7.98 -0.70
C ILE A 63 2.53 7.17 -1.94
N THR A 64 3.01 5.94 -1.96
CA THR A 64 2.72 4.96 -2.99
C THR A 64 1.71 3.92 -2.50
N ASP A 65 1.01 3.31 -3.46
CA ASP A 65 0.27 2.09 -3.24
C ASP A 65 1.26 0.94 -3.02
N ARG A 66 1.09 0.20 -1.91
CA ARG A 66 2.07 -0.81 -1.49
C ARG A 66 2.11 -2.06 -2.40
N LEU A 67 1.05 -2.33 -3.16
CA LEU A 67 0.96 -3.52 -4.00
C LEU A 67 1.49 -3.23 -5.40
N THR A 68 1.13 -2.08 -5.96
CA THR A 68 1.49 -1.68 -7.32
C THR A 68 2.76 -0.83 -7.40
N GLY A 69 3.18 -0.21 -6.29
CA GLY A 69 4.29 0.74 -6.25
C GLY A 69 3.95 2.12 -6.82
N ASN A 70 2.76 2.30 -7.39
CA ASN A 70 2.36 3.54 -8.03
C ASN A 70 2.13 4.66 -7.01
N SER A 71 2.48 5.89 -7.35
CA SER A 71 2.16 7.06 -6.54
C SER A 71 0.65 7.16 -6.32
N ARG A 72 0.23 7.59 -5.12
CA ARG A 72 -1.16 7.92 -4.82
C ARG A 72 -1.49 9.40 -5.09
N GLY A 73 -0.54 10.15 -5.66
CA GLY A 73 -0.73 11.56 -6.03
C GLY A 73 -0.68 12.52 -4.84
N PHE A 74 -0.04 12.12 -3.74
CA PHE A 74 0.19 13.02 -2.60
C PHE A 74 1.48 12.66 -1.84
N ALA A 75 2.01 13.65 -1.13
CA ALA A 75 3.26 13.56 -0.39
C ALA A 75 3.17 14.31 0.94
N PHE A 76 4.11 13.99 1.83
CA PHE A 76 4.37 14.77 3.04
C PHE A 76 5.77 15.36 2.97
N VAL A 77 5.89 16.61 3.38
CA VAL A 77 7.18 17.28 3.55
C VAL A 77 7.29 17.73 5.00
N GLU A 78 8.32 17.27 5.69
CA GLU A 78 8.64 17.66 7.06
C GLU A 78 9.79 18.67 7.03
N PHE A 79 9.57 19.82 7.63
CA PHE A 79 10.58 20.85 7.82
C PHE A 79 11.22 20.73 9.19
N LYS A 80 12.42 21.28 9.33
CA LYS A 80 13.06 21.43 10.65
C LYS A 80 12.32 22.47 11.52
N ASN A 81 11.72 23.47 10.90
CA ASN A 81 11.09 24.62 11.57
C ASN A 81 9.60 24.72 11.21
N THR A 82 8.76 25.09 12.19
CA THR A 82 7.31 25.28 11.98
C THR A 82 6.99 26.52 11.13
N THR A 83 7.85 27.53 11.11
CA THR A 83 7.69 28.73 10.27
C THR A 83 7.65 28.40 8.78
N ALA A 84 8.44 27.40 8.36
CA ALA A 84 8.48 26.94 6.98
C ALA A 84 7.12 26.38 6.49
N VAL A 85 6.29 25.87 7.41
CA VAL A 85 4.93 25.40 7.08
C VAL A 85 4.04 26.57 6.70
N SER A 86 4.10 27.68 7.44
CA SER A 86 3.35 28.89 7.12
C SER A 86 3.74 29.47 5.76
N ASP A 87 5.03 29.41 5.41
CA ASP A 87 5.51 29.87 4.10
C ASP A 87 5.13 28.91 2.98
N ALA A 88 5.22 27.60 3.20
CA ALA A 88 4.82 26.61 2.20
C ALA A 88 3.31 26.64 1.89
N ILE A 89 2.45 26.95 2.87
CA ILE A 89 1.01 27.11 2.64
C ILE A 89 0.70 28.27 1.69
N LYS A 90 1.54 29.32 1.66
CA LYS A 90 1.38 30.43 0.70
C LYS A 90 1.63 30.01 -0.75
N LEU A 91 2.27 28.86 -0.96
CA LEU A 91 2.49 28.27 -2.28
C LEU A 91 1.35 27.36 -2.73
N ASP A 92 0.23 27.30 -1.99
CA ASP A 92 -0.95 26.53 -2.39
C ASP A 92 -1.40 26.92 -3.81
N GLY A 93 -1.69 25.92 -4.64
CA GLY A 93 -2.03 26.11 -6.04
C GLY A 93 -0.82 26.23 -7.00
N MET A 94 0.43 26.21 -6.51
CA MET A 94 1.61 26.18 -7.39
C MET A 94 1.60 24.96 -8.31
N ARG A 95 2.17 25.09 -9.50
CA ARG A 95 2.19 24.00 -10.48
C ARG A 95 3.45 23.15 -10.33
N ILE A 96 3.28 21.86 -10.05
CA ILE A 96 4.35 20.85 -10.10
C ILE A 96 4.00 19.86 -11.22
N ASN A 97 4.89 19.71 -12.20
CA ASN A 97 4.66 18.92 -13.42
C ASN A 97 3.33 19.27 -14.11
N GLY A 98 3.04 20.58 -14.20
CA GLY A 98 1.84 21.10 -14.85
C GLY A 98 0.55 20.99 -14.04
N ARG A 99 0.53 20.30 -12.89
CA ARG A 99 -0.65 20.15 -12.02
C ARG A 99 -0.62 21.11 -10.83
N PRO A 100 -1.71 21.82 -10.53
CA PRO A 100 -1.79 22.68 -9.34
C PRO A 100 -1.87 21.81 -8.09
N VAL A 101 -0.91 21.94 -7.19
CA VAL A 101 -0.88 21.17 -5.94
C VAL A 101 -1.73 21.84 -4.87
N LYS A 102 -2.29 21.04 -3.97
CA LYS A 102 -3.00 21.52 -2.79
C LYS A 102 -2.15 21.29 -1.55
N ILE A 103 -1.82 22.36 -0.82
CA ILE A 103 -0.95 22.34 0.34
C ILE A 103 -1.78 22.61 1.59
N THR A 104 -1.64 21.73 2.57
CA THR A 104 -2.33 21.84 3.86
C THR A 104 -1.37 21.53 5.00
N VAL A 105 -1.62 22.06 6.19
CA VAL A 105 -0.92 21.66 7.41
C VAL A 105 -1.11 20.16 7.61
N ALA A 106 -0.02 19.39 7.71
CA ALA A 106 -0.14 17.95 7.94
C ALA A 106 -0.64 17.71 9.35
N GLN A 107 -1.65 16.86 9.50
CA GLN A 107 -2.04 16.41 10.83
C GLN A 107 -0.89 15.63 11.46
N PRO A 108 -0.58 15.88 12.75
CA PRO A 108 0.42 15.10 13.45
C PRO A 108 0.05 13.63 13.38
N ARG A 109 1.04 12.78 13.07
CA ARG A 109 0.87 11.33 13.19
C ARG A 109 0.66 11.02 14.66
N ASN A 110 -0.58 10.74 15.03
CA ASN A 110 -0.90 10.34 16.39
C ASN A 110 -0.22 8.99 16.66
N SER A 111 0.80 8.98 17.53
CA SER A 111 1.61 7.80 17.88
C SER A 111 0.79 6.72 18.60
N ILE A 112 -0.40 7.04 19.11
CA ILE A 112 -1.38 6.07 19.63
C ILE A 112 -1.85 5.10 18.53
N ASN A 113 -1.86 5.54 17.27
CA ASN A 113 -2.23 4.67 16.14
C ASN A 113 -1.12 3.67 15.77
N ASP A 114 0.11 3.85 16.26
CA ASP A 114 1.21 2.94 15.97
C ASP A 114 1.04 1.61 16.73
N ASN A 115 0.60 1.64 17.99
CA ASN A 115 0.35 0.41 18.76
C ASN A 115 -0.85 -0.41 18.23
N ARG A 116 -1.91 0.24 17.72
CA ARG A 116 -3.01 -0.46 17.03
C ARG A 116 -2.55 -1.00 15.67
N VAL A 117 -1.60 -0.34 15.00
CA VAL A 117 -1.00 -0.81 13.74
C VAL A 117 -0.06 -1.98 13.99
N VAL A 118 0.69 -2.03 15.10
CA VAL A 118 1.59 -3.15 15.46
C VAL A 118 0.76 -4.38 15.88
N GLN A 119 -0.25 -4.22 16.73
CA GLN A 119 -1.14 -5.33 17.13
C GLN A 119 -1.98 -5.84 15.95
N ASN A 120 -2.54 -4.94 15.13
CA ASN A 120 -3.20 -5.33 13.89
C ASN A 120 -2.20 -5.88 12.86
N ARG A 121 -0.89 -5.64 12.95
CA ARG A 121 0.08 -6.18 11.99
C ARG A 121 0.36 -7.65 12.24
N GLU A 122 0.49 -8.08 13.49
CA GLU A 122 0.63 -9.52 13.79
C GLU A 122 -0.66 -10.27 13.52
N GLU A 123 -1.81 -9.67 13.83
CA GLU A 123 -3.12 -10.24 13.50
C GLU A 123 -3.39 -10.22 11.99
N TYR A 124 -3.15 -9.13 11.27
CA TYR A 124 -3.23 -9.07 9.81
C TYR A 124 -2.18 -9.97 9.15
N GLN A 125 -0.97 -10.14 9.68
CA GLN A 125 0.03 -11.08 9.14
C GLN A 125 -0.34 -12.54 9.43
N ARG A 126 -1.05 -12.81 10.54
CA ARG A 126 -1.65 -14.12 10.83
C ARG A 126 -2.92 -14.40 10.01
N ASN A 127 -3.65 -13.36 9.62
CA ASN A 127 -4.99 -13.45 9.03
C ASN A 127 -5.04 -13.05 7.53
N THR A 128 -3.97 -12.46 6.98
CA THR A 128 -3.70 -12.47 5.55
C THR A 128 -2.87 -13.70 5.23
N PRO A 129 -3.31 -14.55 4.29
CA PRO A 129 -2.47 -15.65 3.84
C PRO A 129 -1.18 -15.04 3.27
N SER A 130 -0.05 -15.42 3.86
CA SER A 130 1.26 -15.00 3.37
C SER A 130 1.39 -15.38 1.90
N ARG A 131 1.69 -14.41 1.03
CA ARG A 131 1.89 -14.72 -0.40
C ARG A 131 2.92 -15.83 -0.55
N THR A 132 2.60 -16.85 -1.34
CA THR A 132 3.54 -17.93 -1.63
C THR A 132 4.80 -17.34 -2.25
N ARG A 133 5.97 -17.71 -1.72
CA ARG A 133 7.26 -17.18 -2.19
C ARG A 133 8.27 -18.29 -2.38
N VAL A 134 9.27 -18.05 -3.22
CA VAL A 134 10.31 -19.03 -3.51
C VAL A 134 11.67 -18.53 -3.05
N VAL A 135 12.38 -19.35 -2.29
CA VAL A 135 13.71 -19.06 -1.75
C VAL A 135 14.73 -20.11 -2.21
N HIS A 136 16.02 -19.79 -2.05
CA HIS A 136 17.08 -20.76 -2.30
C HIS A 136 17.18 -21.74 -1.12
N CYS A 137 17.10 -23.04 -1.41
CA CYS A 137 16.95 -24.07 -0.38
C CYS A 137 18.08 -24.14 0.66
N LYS A 138 19.33 -23.75 0.34
CA LYS A 138 20.43 -23.70 1.32
C LYS A 138 20.65 -22.35 2.00
N LYS A 139 19.94 -21.30 1.57
CA LYS A 139 20.19 -19.92 2.05
C LYS A 139 19.08 -19.38 2.93
N SER A 140 17.94 -20.06 3.01
CA SER A 140 16.76 -19.57 3.72
C SER A 140 15.96 -20.74 4.27
N GLN A 141 15.23 -20.49 5.36
CA GLN A 141 14.23 -21.43 5.85
C GLN A 141 13.06 -21.53 4.86
N TYR A 142 12.45 -22.70 4.78
CA TYR A 142 11.37 -22.99 3.85
C TYR A 142 10.42 -24.05 4.43
N ASP A 143 9.19 -24.07 3.93
CA ASP A 143 8.16 -25.03 4.33
C ASP A 143 8.13 -26.24 3.39
N VAL A 144 8.29 -26.02 2.08
CA VAL A 144 8.16 -27.07 1.06
C VAL A 144 9.34 -27.02 0.09
N TYR A 145 10.08 -28.12 -0.03
CA TYR A 145 11.05 -28.27 -1.10
C TYR A 145 10.35 -28.67 -2.41
N ILE A 146 10.62 -27.95 -3.49
CA ILE A 146 9.95 -28.15 -4.80
C ILE A 146 10.94 -28.55 -5.90
N GLY A 147 12.16 -28.96 -5.54
CA GLY A 147 13.17 -29.41 -6.50
C GLY A 147 12.91 -30.81 -7.04
N ARG A 148 13.85 -31.33 -7.85
CA ARG A 148 13.78 -32.71 -8.36
C ARG A 148 14.30 -33.71 -7.32
N PRO A 149 13.81 -34.97 -7.32
CA PRO A 149 12.78 -35.55 -8.17
C PRO A 149 11.35 -35.47 -7.60
N GLU A 150 11.09 -34.53 -6.69
CA GLU A 150 9.83 -34.44 -5.94
C GLU A 150 8.61 -34.14 -6.82
N TYR A 151 7.41 -34.30 -6.24
CA TYR A 151 6.10 -34.09 -6.88
C TYR A 151 5.98 -32.75 -7.63
N TRP A 152 6.60 -31.69 -7.10
CA TRP A 152 6.60 -30.34 -7.65
C TRP A 152 7.78 -30.03 -8.59
N GLY A 153 8.65 -31.02 -8.83
CA GLY A 153 9.87 -30.86 -9.60
C GLY A 153 9.58 -30.61 -11.08
N ASN A 154 10.37 -29.73 -11.70
CA ASN A 154 10.31 -29.53 -13.15
C ASN A 154 10.88 -30.76 -13.89
N PRO A 155 10.08 -31.47 -14.72
CA PRO A 155 10.56 -32.63 -15.49
C PRO A 155 11.47 -32.23 -16.66
N PHE A 156 11.49 -30.95 -17.04
CA PHE A 156 12.35 -30.41 -18.09
C PHE A 156 13.69 -29.93 -17.49
N VAL A 157 14.77 -30.24 -18.20
CA VAL A 157 16.15 -30.01 -17.76
C VAL A 157 16.81 -28.95 -18.63
N ILE A 158 17.34 -27.89 -18.01
CA ILE A 158 18.11 -26.85 -18.70
C ILE A 158 19.27 -27.50 -19.48
N GLY A 159 19.47 -27.07 -20.72
CA GLY A 159 20.46 -27.61 -21.65
C GLY A 159 19.91 -28.75 -22.51
N LYS A 160 19.22 -29.73 -21.91
CA LYS A 160 18.60 -30.84 -22.65
C LYS A 160 17.29 -30.43 -23.32
N ASP A 161 16.44 -29.73 -22.57
CA ASP A 161 15.09 -29.36 -22.97
C ASP A 161 14.98 -27.87 -23.34
N GLY A 162 16.09 -27.20 -23.56
CA GLY A 162 16.18 -25.77 -23.89
C GLY A 162 16.84 -24.93 -22.80
N ASP A 163 16.79 -23.61 -22.97
CA ASP A 163 17.32 -22.69 -21.98
C ASP A 163 16.42 -22.58 -20.73
N ARG A 164 16.81 -21.73 -19.77
CA ARG A 164 16.05 -21.52 -18.53
C ARG A 164 14.60 -21.07 -18.81
N SER A 165 14.41 -20.14 -19.74
CA SER A 165 13.10 -19.61 -20.10
C SER A 165 12.24 -20.67 -20.77
N ASP A 166 12.83 -21.47 -21.66
CA ASP A 166 12.16 -22.60 -22.31
C ASP A 166 11.67 -23.64 -21.32
N VAL A 167 12.51 -24.06 -20.36
CA VAL A 167 12.09 -25.08 -19.39
C VAL A 167 11.04 -24.57 -18.41
N ILE A 168 11.04 -23.27 -18.08
CA ILE A 168 9.98 -22.66 -17.26
C ILE A 168 8.67 -22.57 -18.04
N ARG A 169 8.73 -22.15 -19.31
CA ARG A 169 7.57 -22.10 -20.21
C ARG A 169 6.97 -23.48 -20.44
N LYS A 170 7.82 -24.49 -20.69
CA LYS A 170 7.40 -25.91 -20.80
C LYS A 170 6.77 -26.39 -19.50
N TYR A 171 7.35 -26.06 -18.35
CA TYR A 171 6.77 -26.41 -17.05
C TYR A 171 5.38 -25.82 -16.84
N ARG A 172 5.19 -24.51 -17.13
CA ARG A 172 3.88 -23.85 -17.06
C ARG A 172 2.86 -24.56 -17.96
N ALA A 173 3.23 -24.83 -19.21
CA ALA A 173 2.32 -25.53 -20.13
C ALA A 173 1.98 -26.97 -19.68
N TRP A 174 2.93 -27.64 -19.03
CA TRP A 174 2.76 -29.01 -18.54
C TRP A 174 1.90 -29.09 -17.29
N ILE A 175 2.12 -28.21 -16.30
CA ILE A 175 1.33 -28.23 -15.06
C ILE A 175 -0.12 -27.78 -15.29
N MET A 176 -0.36 -26.87 -16.24
CA MET A 176 -1.71 -26.43 -16.60
C MET A 176 -2.59 -27.56 -17.19
N LYS A 177 -1.98 -28.64 -17.68
CA LYS A 177 -2.69 -29.83 -18.18
C LYS A 177 -3.01 -30.85 -17.07
N LYS A 178 -2.69 -30.54 -15.81
CA LYS A 178 -2.80 -31.47 -14.67
C LYS A 178 -3.68 -30.86 -13.57
N PRO A 179 -5.01 -31.03 -13.65
CA PRO A 179 -5.94 -30.39 -12.72
C PRO A 179 -5.67 -30.77 -11.26
N GLU A 180 -5.29 -32.03 -10.99
CA GLU A 180 -4.91 -32.48 -9.64
C GLU A 180 -3.71 -31.68 -9.07
N MET A 181 -2.66 -31.48 -9.87
CA MET A 181 -1.49 -30.71 -9.42
C MET A 181 -1.82 -29.22 -9.22
N LEU A 182 -2.71 -28.66 -10.05
CA LEU A 182 -3.17 -27.28 -9.88
C LEU A 182 -3.95 -27.11 -8.57
N GLU A 183 -4.88 -28.02 -8.29
CA GLU A 183 -5.69 -27.99 -7.06
C GLU A 183 -4.81 -28.15 -5.82
N ARG A 184 -3.87 -29.10 -5.87
CA ARG A 184 -2.88 -29.27 -4.80
C ARG A 184 -1.97 -28.06 -4.64
N ALA A 185 -1.63 -27.33 -5.71
CA ALA A 185 -0.83 -26.12 -5.57
C ALA A 185 -1.61 -25.02 -4.83
N LYS A 186 -2.90 -24.85 -5.15
CA LYS A 186 -3.80 -23.89 -4.49
C LYS A 186 -4.07 -24.22 -3.03
N THR A 187 -4.15 -25.50 -2.68
CA THR A 187 -4.50 -25.94 -1.32
C THR A 187 -3.28 -26.20 -0.44
N GLU A 188 -2.19 -26.73 -1.00
CA GLU A 188 -1.01 -27.15 -0.23
C GLU A 188 0.14 -26.16 -0.28
N LEU A 189 0.25 -25.29 -1.31
CA LEU A 189 1.37 -24.37 -1.46
C LEU A 189 1.01 -22.91 -1.16
N ARG A 190 -0.27 -22.55 -1.18
CA ARG A 190 -0.76 -21.20 -0.82
C ARG A 190 -0.31 -20.87 0.60
N GLY A 191 0.25 -19.69 0.82
CA GLY A 191 0.79 -19.36 2.15
C GLY A 191 2.29 -19.59 2.31
N LYS A 192 2.87 -20.55 1.57
CA LYS A 192 4.12 -21.20 1.97
C LYS A 192 5.38 -20.63 1.33
N VAL A 193 6.50 -20.85 2.00
CA VAL A 193 7.85 -20.60 1.51
C VAL A 193 8.35 -21.86 0.79
N LEU A 194 8.44 -21.79 -0.52
CA LEU A 194 8.89 -22.87 -1.39
C LEU A 194 10.42 -22.79 -1.59
N ALA A 195 11.11 -23.92 -1.54
CA ALA A 195 12.55 -23.99 -1.73
C ALA A 195 12.93 -24.58 -3.09
N CYS A 196 13.70 -23.80 -3.86
CA CYS A 196 14.23 -24.21 -5.16
C CYS A 196 15.71 -23.82 -5.29
N TRP A 197 16.53 -24.71 -5.86
CA TRP A 197 17.96 -24.46 -6.06
C TRP A 197 18.24 -23.32 -7.07
N CYS A 198 17.30 -23.02 -7.96
CA CYS A 198 17.51 -22.04 -9.03
C CYS A 198 17.51 -20.59 -8.54
N LYS A 199 16.95 -20.31 -7.35
CA LYS A 199 16.91 -18.94 -6.82
C LYS A 199 18.33 -18.40 -6.60
N PRO A 200 18.61 -17.12 -6.92
CA PRO A 200 17.66 -16.02 -7.14
C PRO A 200 17.05 -15.94 -8.55
N GLU A 201 17.56 -16.71 -9.51
CA GLU A 201 17.08 -16.68 -10.90
C GLU A 201 15.62 -17.17 -11.01
N ALA A 202 14.96 -16.78 -12.11
CA ALA A 202 13.63 -17.28 -12.46
C ALA A 202 13.63 -18.82 -12.48
N CYS A 203 12.57 -19.41 -11.94
CA CYS A 203 12.47 -20.86 -11.80
C CYS A 203 11.04 -21.37 -11.92
N HIS A 204 10.88 -22.69 -11.99
CA HIS A 204 9.55 -23.33 -12.03
C HIS A 204 8.73 -23.06 -10.77
N GLY A 205 9.41 -22.79 -9.64
CA GLY A 205 8.77 -22.40 -8.40
C GLY A 205 7.98 -21.10 -8.50
N ASP A 206 8.41 -20.17 -9.36
CA ASP A 206 7.68 -18.91 -9.55
C ASP A 206 6.31 -19.15 -10.18
N VAL A 207 6.22 -20.15 -11.07
CA VAL A 207 4.95 -20.61 -11.66
C VAL A 207 4.07 -21.26 -10.60
N LEU A 208 4.64 -22.08 -9.70
CA LEU A 208 3.89 -22.70 -8.61
C LEU A 208 3.35 -21.66 -7.62
N ALA A 209 4.16 -20.66 -7.26
CA ALA A 209 3.74 -19.58 -6.39
C ALA A 209 2.60 -18.77 -7.00
N GLU A 210 2.68 -18.47 -8.30
CA GLU A 210 1.58 -17.82 -9.02
C GLU A 210 0.31 -18.66 -9.04
N ILE A 211 0.39 -19.96 -9.32
CA ILE A 211 -0.79 -20.84 -9.31
C ILE A 211 -1.40 -20.92 -7.91
N ALA A 212 -0.56 -21.00 -6.88
CA ALA A 212 -1.01 -21.13 -5.49
C ALA A 212 -1.76 -19.88 -4.99
N ASP A 213 -1.37 -18.69 -5.43
CA ASP A 213 -1.95 -17.43 -4.99
C ASP A 213 -3.16 -16.95 -5.82
N ASN A 214 -3.40 -17.53 -7.01
CA ASN A 214 -4.53 -17.17 -7.88
C ASN A 214 -5.74 -18.10 -7.63
N ASP A 215 -6.92 -17.50 -7.38
CA ASP A 215 -8.19 -18.21 -7.19
C ASP A 215 -8.77 -18.76 -8.50
#